data_AF-A0A7W5J643-F1
#
_entry.id   AF-A0A7W5J643-F1
#
_cell.length_a   1.000
_cell.length_b   1.000
_cell.length_c   1.000
_cell.angle_alpha   90.00
_cell.angle_beta   90.00
_cell.angle_gamma   90.00
#
_symmetry.space_group_name_H-M   'P 1'
#
loop_
_entity.id
_entity.type
_entity.pdbx_description
1 polymer ?
#
loop_
_entity_poly.entity_id
_entity_poly.type
_entity_poly.pdbx_seq_one_letter_code
_entity_poly.pdbx_strand_id
1 'polypeptide(L)'
;MNEGAPRVHRGWWYTTLQFNRDVTQSRMLTWWPDLLQVGYTRTMLAALLLRPRPPRIGIIGLGGGSQAKFCHRHLPEASIEAFESDVRVLALRDAFRVPANSGRFQARLGDGAAMLRQRRGAYDLLLVDAYEAEGISPSVSTQAFYDDCRDALAEGGAMAVNLYATDARRHLVRMRRSFGGRVLALEEPRMSNRIAFAWQPGGVVADPREELARLPRAARWQLAARFLRLARARRDWQPRDR
;
A
#
# COMPACT_ATOMS: atom_id res chain seq x y z
N MET A 1 -24.08 -12.46 2.14
CA MET A 1 -24.51 -12.34 0.73
C MET A 1 -23.29 -12.64 -0.12
N ASN A 2 -23.41 -13.51 -1.12
CA ASN A 2 -22.27 -14.00 -1.91
C ASN A 2 -21.62 -12.86 -2.70
N GLU A 3 -20.45 -12.38 -2.27
CA GLU A 3 -19.50 -11.74 -3.18
C GLU A 3 -19.29 -12.69 -4.36
N GLY A 4 -19.61 -12.23 -5.57
CA GLY A 4 -19.39 -13.01 -6.77
C GLY A 4 -17.93 -13.45 -6.87
N ALA A 5 -17.71 -14.68 -7.33
CA ALA A 5 -16.35 -15.20 -7.48
C ALA A 5 -15.48 -14.23 -8.29
N PRO A 6 -14.22 -13.96 -7.86
CA PRO A 6 -13.35 -13.03 -8.56
C PRO A 6 -13.10 -13.53 -9.99
N ARG A 7 -13.19 -12.61 -10.96
CA ARG A 7 -12.99 -12.91 -12.38
C ARG A 7 -11.89 -12.04 -12.95
N VAL A 8 -11.11 -12.65 -13.84
CA VAL A 8 -10.13 -11.96 -14.66
C VAL A 8 -10.75 -11.67 -16.01
N HIS A 9 -10.79 -10.40 -16.40
CA HIS A 9 -11.07 -10.02 -17.77
C HIS A 9 -9.78 -9.57 -18.44
N ARG A 10 -9.36 -10.31 -19.48
CA ARG A 10 -8.15 -10.00 -20.27
C ARG A 10 -8.56 -9.32 -21.56
N GLY A 11 -8.32 -8.01 -21.63
CA GLY A 11 -8.40 -7.23 -22.85
C GLY A 11 -7.00 -6.98 -23.43
N TRP A 12 -6.99 -6.46 -24.66
CA TRP A 12 -5.76 -6.09 -25.36
C TRP A 12 -4.92 -5.07 -24.59
N TRP A 13 -5.57 -4.06 -24.02
CA TRP A 13 -4.89 -2.99 -23.28
C TRP A 13 -4.82 -3.26 -21.79
N TYR A 14 -5.83 -3.93 -21.23
CA TYR A 14 -6.00 -4.04 -19.79
C TYR A 14 -6.33 -5.45 -19.35
N THR A 15 -5.75 -5.85 -18.22
CA THR A 15 -6.19 -7.02 -17.47
C THR A 15 -6.80 -6.52 -16.16
N THR A 16 -8.05 -6.87 -15.89
CA THR A 16 -8.81 -6.41 -14.72
C THR A 16 -9.21 -7.57 -13.82
N LEU A 17 -9.14 -7.32 -12.51
CA LEU A 17 -9.74 -8.14 -11.47
C LEU A 17 -11.06 -7.49 -11.09
N GLN A 18 -12.16 -8.23 -11.22
CA GLN A 18 -13.49 -7.76 -10.89
C GLN A 18 -14.17 -8.76 -9.96
N PHE A 19 -14.88 -8.22 -8.98
CA PHE A 19 -15.95 -8.95 -8.30
C PHE A 19 -17.24 -8.75 -9.14
N ASN A 20 -18.46 -8.94 -8.64
CA ASN A 20 -19.69 -8.75 -9.45
C ASN A 20 -19.68 -7.46 -10.29
N ARG A 21 -20.48 -7.46 -11.39
CA ARG A 21 -20.39 -6.65 -12.63
C ARG A 21 -19.99 -5.16 -12.57
N ASP A 22 -19.94 -4.51 -11.41
CA ASP A 22 -19.72 -3.07 -11.28
C ASP A 22 -18.52 -2.66 -10.39
N VAL A 23 -17.82 -3.58 -9.72
CA VAL A 23 -16.66 -3.24 -8.85
C VAL A 23 -15.35 -3.79 -9.41
N THR A 24 -14.57 -2.91 -10.05
CA THR A 24 -13.19 -3.22 -10.45
C THR A 24 -12.25 -3.05 -9.26
N GLN A 25 -11.67 -4.16 -8.81
CA GLN A 25 -10.79 -4.19 -7.65
C GLN A 25 -9.34 -3.88 -8.04
N SER A 26 -8.88 -4.42 -9.16
CA SER A 26 -7.55 -4.11 -9.69
C SER A 26 -7.53 -4.04 -11.22
N ARG A 27 -6.59 -3.26 -11.75
CA ARG A 27 -6.39 -3.10 -13.20
C ARG A 27 -4.91 -2.87 -13.47
N MET A 28 -4.39 -3.57 -14.47
CA MET A 28 -3.05 -3.35 -15.01
C MET A 28 -3.10 -3.17 -16.52
N LEU A 29 -2.05 -2.58 -17.09
CA LEU A 29 -1.81 -2.65 -18.52
C LEU A 29 -1.33 -4.07 -18.88
N THR A 30 -1.96 -4.70 -19.87
CA THR A 30 -1.63 -6.07 -20.27
C THR A 30 -0.16 -6.20 -20.72
N TRP A 31 0.35 -5.19 -21.42
CA TRP A 31 1.71 -5.19 -21.95
C TRP A 31 2.76 -4.56 -21.02
N TRP A 32 2.32 -3.85 -19.98
CA TRP A 32 3.20 -3.21 -18.99
C TRP A 32 2.67 -3.46 -17.56
N PRO A 33 2.74 -4.70 -17.07
CA PRO A 33 2.08 -5.15 -15.84
C PRO A 33 2.63 -4.48 -14.57
N ASP A 34 3.86 -3.96 -14.62
CA ASP A 34 4.54 -3.32 -13.50
C ASP A 34 4.23 -1.81 -13.39
N LEU A 35 3.56 -1.23 -14.40
CA LEU A 35 3.11 0.15 -14.32
C LEU A 35 1.94 0.26 -13.36
N LEU A 36 2.05 1.19 -12.42
CA LEU A 36 1.03 1.55 -11.47
C LEU A 36 -0.11 2.27 -12.18
N GLN A 37 -1.02 1.52 -12.82
CA GLN A 37 -2.10 2.10 -13.62
C GLN A 37 -3.10 2.89 -12.75
N VAL A 38 -3.37 2.41 -11.54
CA VAL A 38 -4.33 3.04 -10.62
C VAL A 38 -3.61 4.11 -9.80
N GLY A 39 -4.06 5.36 -9.89
CA GLY A 39 -3.33 6.52 -9.36
C GLY A 39 -3.05 6.48 -7.86
N TYR A 40 -3.98 5.95 -7.05
CA TYR A 40 -3.80 5.87 -5.60
C TYR A 40 -2.58 5.01 -5.21
N THR A 41 -2.24 3.98 -6.00
CA THR A 41 -1.08 3.11 -5.74
C THR A 41 0.24 3.88 -5.85
N ARG A 42 0.32 4.88 -6.75
CA ARG A 42 1.46 5.82 -6.84
C ARG A 42 1.53 6.71 -5.61
N THR A 43 0.38 7.09 -5.05
CA THR A 43 0.32 7.91 -3.84
C THR A 43 0.71 7.09 -2.62
N MET A 44 0.25 5.85 -2.48
CA MET A 44 0.73 4.95 -1.42
C MET A 44 2.25 4.78 -1.44
N LEU A 45 2.82 4.53 -2.63
CA LEU A 45 4.27 4.40 -2.80
C LEU A 45 5.06 5.71 -2.64
N ALA A 46 4.38 6.86 -2.47
CA ALA A 46 5.05 8.07 -1.99
C ALA A 46 5.67 7.87 -0.59
N ALA A 47 5.21 6.89 0.18
CA ALA A 47 5.79 6.53 1.48
C ALA A 47 7.29 6.19 1.42
N LEU A 48 7.83 5.86 0.24
CA LEU A 48 9.27 5.73 0.01
C LEU A 48 10.05 7.02 0.31
N LEU A 49 9.41 8.19 0.39
CA LEU A 49 10.05 9.41 0.91
C LEU A 49 10.22 9.42 2.43
N LEU A 50 9.33 8.74 3.16
CA LEU A 50 9.37 8.64 4.63
C LEU A 50 10.31 7.52 5.07
N ARG A 51 10.43 6.47 4.24
CA ARG A 51 11.42 5.41 4.40
C ARG A 51 12.04 5.08 3.04
N PRO A 52 13.11 5.77 2.65
CA PRO A 52 13.88 5.42 1.46
C PRO A 52 14.48 4.03 1.55
N ARG A 53 14.50 3.32 0.41
CA ARG A 53 15.14 1.99 0.26
C ARG A 53 14.80 1.01 1.41
N PRO A 54 13.51 0.76 1.69
CA PRO A 54 13.11 -0.10 2.79
C PRO A 54 13.57 -1.55 2.51
N PRO A 55 14.43 -2.15 3.36
CA PRO A 55 14.88 -3.52 3.15
C PRO A 55 13.76 -4.56 3.29
N ARG A 56 12.74 -4.28 4.11
CA ARG A 56 11.62 -5.20 4.37
C ARG A 56 10.29 -4.48 4.17
N ILE A 57 9.47 -5.00 3.27
CA ILE A 57 8.18 -4.42 2.91
C ILE A 57 7.07 -5.41 3.25
N GLY A 58 6.13 -4.97 4.08
CA GLY A 58 4.88 -5.67 4.35
C GLY A 58 3.76 -5.12 3.47
N ILE A 59 2.92 -5.99 2.91
CA ILE A 59 1.73 -5.61 2.14
C ILE A 59 0.52 -6.38 2.68
N ILE A 60 -0.53 -5.66 3.07
CA ILE A 60 -1.81 -6.21 3.52
C ILE A 60 -2.84 -5.95 2.43
N GLY A 61 -3.33 -7.02 1.77
CA GLY A 61 -4.11 -6.95 0.54
C GLY A 61 -3.22 -7.01 -0.69
N LEU A 62 -3.36 -8.04 -1.53
CA LEU A 62 -2.55 -8.20 -2.74
C LEU A 62 -3.30 -7.72 -3.98
N GLY A 63 -4.56 -8.13 -4.14
CA GLY A 63 -5.35 -7.87 -5.35
C GLY A 63 -4.60 -8.31 -6.61
N GLY A 64 -4.51 -7.41 -7.61
CA GLY A 64 -3.71 -7.63 -8.84
C GLY A 64 -2.19 -7.43 -8.67
N GLY A 65 -1.72 -7.19 -7.43
CA GLY A 65 -0.31 -7.12 -7.08
C GLY A 65 0.46 -5.92 -7.61
N SER A 66 -0.20 -4.82 -7.97
CA SER A 66 0.46 -3.63 -8.56
C SER A 66 1.58 -3.07 -7.69
N GLN A 67 1.35 -2.92 -6.39
CA GLN A 67 2.35 -2.41 -5.44
C GLN A 67 3.49 -3.42 -5.24
N ALA A 68 3.15 -4.71 -5.10
CA ALA A 68 4.12 -5.80 -5.00
C ALA A 68 5.04 -5.88 -6.21
N LYS A 69 4.48 -5.85 -7.43
CA LYS A 69 5.22 -5.85 -8.70
C LYS A 69 6.14 -4.65 -8.82
N PHE A 70 5.65 -3.45 -8.52
CA PHE A 70 6.46 -2.24 -8.56
C PHE A 70 7.66 -2.33 -7.61
N CYS A 71 7.42 -2.67 -6.34
CA CYS A 71 8.47 -2.83 -5.35
C CYS A 71 9.48 -3.90 -5.77
N HIS A 72 8.99 -5.06 -6.21
CA HIS A 72 9.86 -6.14 -6.69
C HIS A 72 10.71 -5.69 -7.88
N ARG A 73 10.14 -4.97 -8.85
CA ARG A 73 10.86 -4.53 -10.05
C ARG A 73 11.91 -3.45 -9.79
N HIS A 74 11.61 -2.51 -8.89
CA HIS A 74 12.37 -1.26 -8.74
C HIS A 74 13.15 -1.13 -7.44
N LEU A 75 12.92 -2.01 -6.45
CA LEU A 75 13.65 -2.09 -5.19
C LEU A 75 14.32 -3.47 -5.10
N PRO A 76 15.43 -3.71 -5.83
CA PRO A 76 16.03 -5.04 -5.96
C PRO A 76 16.55 -5.61 -4.64
N GLU A 77 16.87 -4.73 -3.67
CA GLU A 77 17.38 -5.11 -2.34
C GLU A 77 16.26 -5.39 -1.33
N ALA A 78 15.01 -5.04 -1.63
CA ALA A 78 13.91 -5.19 -0.70
C ALA A 78 13.32 -6.62 -0.72
N SER A 79 13.12 -7.22 0.45
CA SER A 79 12.24 -8.38 0.64
C SER A 79 10.80 -7.94 0.85
N ILE A 80 9.86 -8.70 0.30
CA ILE A 80 8.44 -8.33 0.25
C ILE A 80 7.62 -9.52 0.75
N GLU A 81 6.80 -9.27 1.78
CA GLU A 81 5.80 -10.21 2.28
C GLU A 81 4.40 -9.60 2.08
N ALA A 82 3.58 -10.24 1.25
CA ALA A 82 2.23 -9.81 0.93
C ALA A 82 1.21 -10.84 1.46
N PHE A 83 0.18 -10.37 2.15
CA PHE A 83 -0.92 -11.18 2.66
C PHE A 83 -2.19 -10.91 1.86
N GLU A 84 -2.82 -11.97 1.37
CA GLU A 84 -4.12 -11.94 0.70
C GLU A 84 -5.09 -12.82 1.48
N SER A 85 -6.27 -12.32 1.82
CA SER A 85 -7.26 -13.04 2.61
C SER A 85 -8.13 -13.95 1.74
N ASP A 86 -8.36 -13.59 0.47
CA ASP A 86 -9.16 -14.39 -0.45
C ASP A 86 -8.29 -15.35 -1.27
N VAL A 87 -8.40 -16.64 -0.98
CA VAL A 87 -7.71 -17.71 -1.72
C VAL A 87 -7.99 -17.65 -3.23
N ARG A 88 -9.19 -17.22 -3.62
CA ARG A 88 -9.60 -17.11 -5.03
C ARG A 88 -8.87 -15.95 -5.71
N VAL A 89 -8.60 -14.84 -5.00
CA VAL A 89 -7.79 -13.72 -5.52
C VAL A 89 -6.33 -14.14 -5.62
N LEU A 90 -5.80 -14.77 -4.57
CA LEU A 90 -4.41 -15.25 -4.57
C LEU A 90 -4.15 -16.25 -5.70
N ALA A 91 -5.13 -17.11 -6.03
CA ALA A 91 -5.03 -18.06 -7.14
C ALA A 91 -4.91 -17.37 -8.52
N LEU A 92 -5.33 -16.11 -8.64
CA LEU A 92 -5.27 -15.34 -9.90
C LEU A 92 -3.93 -14.61 -10.09
N ARG A 93 -2.99 -14.69 -9.15
CA ARG A 93 -1.75 -13.89 -9.15
C ARG A 93 -0.95 -14.03 -10.47
N ASP A 94 -0.92 -15.22 -11.06
CA ASP A 94 -0.18 -15.51 -12.29
C ASP A 94 -0.82 -14.79 -13.49
N ALA A 95 -2.15 -14.65 -13.50
CA ALA A 95 -2.87 -13.89 -14.51
C ALA A 95 -2.51 -12.39 -14.47
N PHE A 96 -2.08 -11.88 -13.31
CA PHE A 96 -1.61 -10.52 -13.12
C PHE A 96 -0.08 -10.37 -13.16
N ARG A 97 0.64 -11.45 -13.48
CA ARG A 97 2.11 -11.51 -13.52
C ARG A 97 2.76 -11.08 -12.20
N VAL A 98 2.12 -11.40 -11.08
CA VAL A 98 2.73 -11.25 -9.76
C VAL A 98 3.90 -12.23 -9.65
N PRO A 99 5.04 -11.85 -9.05
CA PRO A 99 6.19 -12.75 -8.92
C PRO A 99 5.84 -14.05 -8.18
N ALA A 100 6.49 -15.15 -8.57
CA ALA A 100 6.43 -16.39 -7.80
C ALA A 100 7.14 -16.22 -6.43
N ASN A 101 6.75 -17.06 -5.47
CA ASN A 101 7.40 -17.07 -4.17
C ASN A 101 8.90 -17.42 -4.31
N SER A 102 9.75 -16.66 -3.62
CA SER A 102 11.21 -16.74 -3.68
C SER A 102 11.81 -16.19 -2.38
N GLY A 103 13.14 -16.18 -2.25
CA GLY A 103 13.80 -15.54 -1.10
C GLY A 103 13.47 -14.06 -0.94
N ARG A 104 13.07 -13.37 -2.03
CA ARG A 104 12.78 -11.94 -2.03
C ARG A 104 11.29 -11.58 -2.00
N PHE A 105 10.41 -12.49 -2.44
CA PHE A 105 8.98 -12.23 -2.51
C PHE A 105 8.19 -13.41 -1.96
N GLN A 106 7.24 -13.13 -1.08
CA GLN A 106 6.32 -14.12 -0.52
C GLN A 106 4.89 -13.57 -0.60
N ALA A 107 4.03 -14.22 -1.38
CA ALA A 107 2.58 -14.04 -1.31
C ALA A 107 1.98 -15.17 -0.46
N ARG A 108 1.30 -14.80 0.63
CA ARG A 108 0.74 -15.72 1.62
C ARG A 108 -0.77 -15.56 1.72
N LEU A 109 -1.47 -16.69 1.80
CA LEU A 109 -2.88 -16.71 2.17
C LEU A 109 -3.02 -16.45 3.67
N GLY A 110 -3.85 -15.49 4.06
CA GLY A 110 -4.20 -15.27 5.46
C GLY A 110 -4.72 -13.86 5.75
N ASP A 111 -5.34 -13.70 6.92
CA ASP A 111 -5.74 -12.40 7.44
C ASP A 111 -4.50 -11.60 7.85
N GLY A 112 -4.20 -10.55 7.09
CA GLY A 112 -3.06 -9.68 7.36
C GLY A 112 -3.12 -8.99 8.72
N ALA A 113 -4.31 -8.64 9.23
CA ALA A 113 -4.46 -8.07 10.57
C ALA A 113 -4.03 -9.08 11.64
N ALA A 114 -4.40 -10.34 11.48
CA ALA A 114 -3.99 -11.41 12.39
C ALA A 114 -2.49 -11.68 12.31
N MET A 115 -1.92 -11.66 11.10
CA MET A 115 -0.51 -11.94 10.87
C MET A 115 0.40 -10.86 11.47
N LEU A 116 0.01 -9.59 11.41
CA LEU A 116 0.80 -8.46 11.93
C LEU A 116 1.18 -8.59 13.41
N ARG A 117 0.32 -9.22 14.23
CA ARG A 117 0.60 -9.46 15.66
C ARG A 117 1.89 -10.24 15.92
N GLN A 118 2.35 -11.02 14.95
CA GLN A 118 3.58 -11.82 15.04
C GLN A 118 4.76 -11.18 14.29
N ARG A 119 4.61 -9.97 13.75
CA ARG A 119 5.60 -9.29 12.88
C ARG A 119 6.17 -8.02 13.53
N ARG A 120 6.31 -8.00 14.86
CA ARG A 120 6.85 -6.83 15.58
C ARG A 120 8.23 -6.44 15.03
N GLY A 121 8.40 -5.17 14.63
CA GLY A 121 9.63 -4.66 14.04
C GLY A 121 10.06 -5.31 12.71
N ALA A 122 9.18 -6.04 12.04
CA ALA A 122 9.51 -6.81 10.85
C ALA A 122 9.61 -5.95 9.58
N TYR A 123 8.97 -4.77 9.54
CA TYR A 123 8.83 -3.99 8.32
C TYR A 123 9.41 -2.59 8.42
N ASP A 124 10.12 -2.19 7.38
CA ASP A 124 10.56 -0.81 7.19
C ASP A 124 9.48 0.01 6.49
N LEU A 125 8.72 -0.62 5.59
CA LEU A 125 7.56 -0.04 4.93
C LEU A 125 6.38 -1.00 5.01
N LEU A 126 5.23 -0.51 5.48
CA LEU A 126 3.97 -1.26 5.51
C LEU A 126 2.94 -0.61 4.57
N LEU A 127 2.40 -1.38 3.63
CA LEU A 127 1.36 -0.93 2.70
C LEU A 127 0.06 -1.66 3.05
N VAL A 128 -0.96 -0.93 3.47
CA VAL A 128 -2.28 -1.48 3.82
C VAL A 128 -3.29 -1.09 2.75
N ASP A 129 -3.66 -2.06 1.92
CA ASP A 129 -4.55 -1.94 0.77
C ASP A 129 -5.64 -3.03 0.81
N ALA A 130 -6.24 -3.22 1.99
CA ALA A 130 -7.25 -4.24 2.26
C ALA A 130 -8.67 -3.64 2.23
N TYR A 131 -9.12 -3.28 1.03
CA TYR A 131 -10.51 -2.92 0.75
C TYR A 131 -11.25 -4.13 0.18
N GLU A 132 -12.49 -4.32 0.61
CA GLU A 132 -13.48 -5.32 0.13
C GLU A 132 -14.61 -4.58 -0.61
N ALA A 133 -15.51 -5.28 -1.31
CA ALA A 133 -16.54 -4.63 -2.11
C ALA A 133 -17.40 -3.60 -1.32
N GLU A 134 -17.61 -3.84 -0.03
CA GLU A 134 -18.45 -3.03 0.86
C GLU A 134 -17.70 -1.93 1.64
N GLY A 135 -16.38 -1.85 1.55
CA GLY A 135 -15.60 -0.94 2.40
C GLY A 135 -14.26 -1.51 2.84
N ILE A 136 -13.62 -0.81 3.76
CA ILE A 136 -12.46 -1.34 4.47
C ILE A 136 -12.93 -2.45 5.42
N SER A 137 -12.25 -3.59 5.40
CA SER A 137 -12.59 -4.73 6.25
C SER A 137 -12.68 -4.33 7.73
N PRO A 138 -13.66 -4.83 8.51
CA PRO A 138 -13.77 -4.50 9.94
C PRO A 138 -12.51 -4.81 10.75
N SER A 139 -11.78 -5.87 10.38
CA SER A 139 -10.55 -6.30 11.05
C SER A 139 -9.43 -5.26 10.96
N VAL A 140 -9.31 -4.58 9.80
CA VAL A 140 -8.34 -3.50 9.56
C VAL A 140 -8.88 -2.11 9.92
N SER A 141 -10.05 -2.07 10.58
CA SER A 141 -10.77 -0.87 10.99
C SER A 141 -10.86 -0.73 12.52
N THR A 142 -9.92 -1.30 13.28
CA THR A 142 -9.91 -1.23 14.75
C THR A 142 -8.76 -0.37 15.28
N GLN A 143 -8.83 0.04 16.56
CA GLN A 143 -7.69 0.69 17.21
C GLN A 143 -6.51 -0.28 17.35
N ALA A 144 -6.80 -1.51 17.80
CA ALA A 144 -5.81 -2.58 17.95
C ALA A 144 -5.06 -2.86 16.64
N PHE A 145 -5.73 -2.85 15.49
CA PHE A 145 -5.06 -3.01 14.20
C PHE A 145 -4.02 -1.93 13.93
N TYR A 146 -4.31 -0.66 14.23
CA TYR A 146 -3.33 0.41 14.04
C TYR A 146 -2.20 0.39 15.05
N ASP A 147 -2.45 -0.17 16.24
CA ASP A 147 -1.42 -0.47 17.23
C ASP A 147 -0.51 -1.61 16.75
N ASP A 148 -1.07 -2.68 16.18
CA ASP A 148 -0.33 -3.77 15.56
C ASP A 148 0.48 -3.29 14.35
N CYS A 149 -0.09 -2.40 13.51
CA CYS A 149 0.63 -1.78 12.40
C CYS A 149 1.84 -0.97 12.86
N ARG A 150 1.70 -0.15 13.92
CA ARG A 150 2.84 0.56 14.51
C ARG A 150 3.87 -0.43 15.01
N ASP A 151 3.46 -1.41 15.80
CA ASP A 151 4.35 -2.39 16.42
C ASP A 151 5.09 -3.24 15.37
N ALA A 152 4.48 -3.48 14.21
CA ALA A 152 5.10 -4.19 13.10
C ALA A 152 6.18 -3.39 12.36
N LEU A 153 6.18 -2.06 12.50
CA LEU A 153 7.21 -1.20 11.92
C LEU A 153 8.49 -1.20 12.75
N ALA A 154 9.61 -1.36 12.06
CA ALA A 154 10.94 -1.11 12.60
C ALA A 154 11.15 0.38 12.93
N GLU A 155 12.22 0.68 13.65
CA GLU A 155 12.63 2.06 13.92
C GLU A 155 12.77 2.87 12.62
N GLY A 156 12.23 4.10 12.62
CA GLY A 156 12.17 4.95 11.43
C GLY A 156 11.26 4.43 10.30
N GLY A 157 10.53 3.33 10.52
CA GLY A 157 9.61 2.75 9.54
C GLY A 157 8.39 3.62 9.26
N ALA A 158 7.77 3.38 8.10
CA ALA A 158 6.60 4.13 7.64
C ALA A 158 5.50 3.21 7.13
N MET A 159 4.26 3.71 7.15
CA MET A 159 3.09 3.03 6.64
C MET A 159 2.31 3.94 5.68
N ALA A 160 1.72 3.35 4.64
CA ALA A 160 0.67 3.96 3.85
C ALA A 160 -0.60 3.10 3.87
N VAL A 161 -1.76 3.74 4.00
CA VAL A 161 -3.07 3.08 4.09
C VAL A 161 -4.01 3.71 3.06
N ASN A 162 -4.66 2.86 2.26
CA ASN A 162 -5.74 3.28 1.37
C ASN A 162 -7.07 3.35 2.13
N LEU A 163 -7.65 4.54 2.27
CA LEU A 163 -8.91 4.78 3.00
C LEU A 163 -10.12 4.95 2.08
N TYR A 164 -10.17 4.23 0.95
CA TYR A 164 -11.23 4.38 -0.07
C TYR A 164 -12.65 4.38 0.52
N ALA A 165 -13.44 5.41 0.16
CA ALA A 165 -14.89 5.50 0.43
C ALA A 165 -15.35 5.26 1.89
N THR A 166 -14.48 5.49 2.88
CA THR A 166 -14.79 5.29 4.31
C THR A 166 -14.90 6.59 5.09
N ASP A 167 -15.36 6.49 6.34
CA ASP A 167 -15.13 7.52 7.36
C ASP A 167 -13.62 7.63 7.68
N ALA A 168 -12.89 8.24 6.75
CA ALA A 168 -11.46 8.46 6.87
C ALA A 168 -11.10 9.22 8.15
N ARG A 169 -12.00 10.02 8.72
CA ARG A 169 -11.74 10.73 9.99
C ARG A 169 -11.53 9.74 11.12
N ARG A 170 -12.37 8.72 11.24
CA ARG A 170 -12.25 7.70 12.28
C ARG A 170 -10.94 6.92 12.19
N HIS A 171 -10.52 6.55 10.99
CA HIS A 171 -9.24 5.89 10.75
C HIS A 171 -8.06 6.79 11.11
N LEU A 172 -8.10 8.07 10.71
CA LEU A 172 -7.04 9.03 11.04
C LEU A 172 -6.91 9.30 12.54
N VAL A 173 -8.02 9.37 13.28
CA VAL A 173 -7.99 9.51 14.75
C VAL A 173 -7.27 8.32 15.39
N ARG A 174 -7.60 7.09 14.97
CA ARG A 174 -6.95 5.89 15.50
C ARG A 174 -5.47 5.82 15.18
N MET A 175 -5.09 6.11 13.93
CA MET A 175 -3.69 6.18 13.54
C MET A 175 -2.95 7.26 14.35
N ARG A 176 -3.55 8.43 14.59
CA ARG A 176 -2.91 9.49 15.40
C ARG A 176 -2.66 9.04 16.83
N ARG A 177 -3.59 8.29 17.44
CA ARG A 177 -3.40 7.70 18.76
C ARG A 177 -2.24 6.71 18.74
N SER A 178 -2.17 5.83 17.75
CA SER A 178 -1.11 4.84 17.65
C SER A 178 0.26 5.48 17.40
N PHE A 179 0.35 6.45 16.48
CA PHE A 179 1.60 7.04 16.00
C PHE A 179 1.98 8.36 16.68
N GLY A 180 1.33 8.74 17.77
CA GLY A 180 1.61 9.99 18.49
C GLY A 180 1.47 11.22 17.60
N GLY A 181 0.41 11.27 16.80
CA GLY A 181 0.09 12.40 15.91
C GLY A 181 0.82 12.39 14.57
N ARG A 182 1.88 11.60 14.38
CA ARG A 182 2.70 11.46 13.14
C ARG A 182 1.94 10.79 12.01
N VAL A 183 0.89 11.48 11.55
CA VAL A 183 -0.04 11.04 10.52
C VAL A 183 -0.39 12.21 9.63
N LEU A 184 -0.35 11.98 8.32
CA LEU A 184 -0.86 12.91 7.31
C LEU A 184 -1.75 12.15 6.33
N ALA A 185 -2.63 12.85 5.63
CA ALA A 185 -3.47 12.25 4.60
C ALA A 185 -3.42 13.09 3.32
N LEU A 186 -3.38 12.42 2.17
CA LEU A 186 -3.50 13.03 0.86
C LEU A 186 -4.72 12.47 0.15
N GLU A 187 -5.51 13.35 -0.46
CA GLU A 187 -6.57 12.94 -1.36
C GLU A 187 -6.00 12.58 -2.72
N GLU A 188 -6.46 11.50 -3.35
CA GLU A 188 -6.08 11.20 -4.72
C GLU A 188 -6.98 11.98 -5.69
N PRO A 189 -6.41 12.83 -6.57
CA PRO A 189 -7.22 13.62 -7.49
C PRO A 189 -8.10 12.72 -8.37
N ARG A 190 -9.36 13.11 -8.54
CA ARG A 190 -10.35 12.42 -9.39
C ARG A 190 -10.69 11.00 -8.91
N MET A 191 -10.39 10.65 -7.66
CA MET A 191 -10.77 9.37 -7.06
C MET A 191 -11.33 9.60 -5.65
N SER A 192 -12.14 8.66 -5.16
CA SER A 192 -12.62 8.65 -3.78
C SER A 192 -11.58 8.08 -2.79
N ASN A 193 -10.33 7.90 -3.22
CA ASN A 193 -9.25 7.39 -2.39
C ASN A 193 -8.61 8.53 -1.59
N ARG A 194 -8.50 8.32 -0.28
CA ARG A 194 -7.64 9.12 0.59
C ARG A 194 -6.54 8.22 1.13
N ILE A 195 -5.29 8.62 0.95
CA ILE A 195 -4.14 7.85 1.39
C ILE A 195 -3.60 8.47 2.67
N ALA A 196 -3.65 7.72 3.76
CA ALA A 196 -3.04 8.10 5.02
C ALA A 196 -1.60 7.57 5.08
N PHE A 197 -0.69 8.38 5.59
CA PHE A 197 0.67 8.00 5.88
C PHE A 197 0.92 8.18 7.37
N ALA A 198 1.59 7.22 7.98
CA ALA A 198 2.03 7.28 9.37
C ALA A 198 3.48 6.81 9.48
N TRP A 199 4.22 7.29 10.47
CA TRP A 199 5.64 6.94 10.61
C TRP A 199 6.09 6.89 12.07
N GLN A 200 7.09 6.05 12.32
CA GLN A 200 7.77 5.94 13.60
C GLN A 200 8.61 7.20 13.91
N PRO A 201 8.93 7.48 15.18
CA PRO A 201 9.99 8.44 15.51
C PRO A 201 11.28 8.16 14.72
N GLY A 202 12.02 9.21 14.39
CA GLY A 202 13.24 9.09 13.58
C GLY A 202 12.99 8.89 12.07
N GLY A 203 11.74 8.79 11.62
CA GLY A 203 11.40 8.76 10.19
C GLY A 203 11.88 10.03 9.47
N VAL A 204 12.90 9.88 8.62
CA VAL A 204 13.50 10.96 7.83
C VAL A 204 12.63 11.23 6.62
N VAL A 205 12.31 12.50 6.40
CA VAL A 205 11.71 12.94 5.13
C VAL A 205 12.87 13.26 4.21
N ALA A 206 13.20 12.33 3.33
CA ALA A 206 14.30 12.54 2.40
C ALA A 206 13.97 13.65 1.40
N ASP A 207 15.00 14.29 0.84
CA ASP A 207 14.81 15.26 -0.23
C ASP A 207 14.18 14.55 -1.43
N PRO A 208 13.01 15.02 -1.93
CA PRO A 208 12.32 14.32 -2.99
C PRO A 208 13.10 14.29 -4.30
N ARG A 209 13.94 15.28 -4.59
CA ARG A 209 14.78 15.29 -5.80
C ARG A 209 15.88 14.26 -5.70
N GLU A 210 16.53 14.15 -4.54
CA GLU A 210 17.58 13.16 -4.32
C GLU A 210 17.03 11.73 -4.42
N GLU A 211 15.90 11.45 -3.78
CA GLU A 211 15.29 10.11 -3.86
C GLU A 211 14.81 9.76 -5.26
N LEU A 212 14.20 10.72 -5.97
CA LEU A 212 13.83 10.52 -7.37
C LEU A 212 15.05 10.26 -8.26
N ALA A 213 16.18 10.93 -8.00
CA ALA A 213 17.42 10.74 -8.76
C ALA A 213 17.99 9.32 -8.61
N ARG A 214 17.81 8.69 -7.45
CA ARG A 214 18.25 7.32 -7.16
C ARG A 214 17.34 6.24 -7.78
N LEU A 215 16.09 6.57 -8.06
CA LEU A 215 15.15 5.64 -8.69
C LEU A 215 15.41 5.48 -10.19
N PRO A 216 15.20 4.27 -10.76
CA PRO A 216 15.19 4.06 -12.20
C PRO A 216 14.19 4.99 -12.89
N ARG A 217 14.47 5.42 -14.14
CA ARG A 217 13.64 6.37 -14.90
C ARG A 217 12.15 5.98 -14.94
N ALA A 218 11.86 4.68 -15.12
CA ALA A 218 10.52 4.14 -15.14
C ALA A 218 9.78 4.28 -13.80
N ALA A 219 10.47 4.14 -12.66
CA ALA A 219 9.89 4.38 -11.34
C ALA A 219 9.73 5.88 -11.06
N ARG A 220 10.77 6.67 -11.40
CA ARG A 220 10.81 8.12 -11.19
C ARG A 220 9.59 8.83 -11.76
N TRP A 221 9.25 8.58 -13.02
CA TRP A 221 8.13 9.29 -13.66
C TRP A 221 6.77 8.95 -13.00
N GLN A 222 6.62 7.73 -12.45
CA GLN A 222 5.39 7.30 -11.79
C GLN A 222 5.22 7.98 -10.43
N LEU A 223 6.32 8.22 -9.72
CA LEU A 223 6.29 8.69 -8.33
C LEU A 223 6.55 10.19 -8.19
N ALA A 224 7.20 10.86 -9.15
CA ALA A 224 7.66 12.25 -9.02
C ALA A 224 6.59 13.22 -8.52
N ALA A 225 5.42 13.25 -9.15
CA ALA A 225 4.35 14.14 -8.75
C ALA A 225 3.84 13.84 -7.32
N ARG A 226 3.83 12.57 -6.91
CA ARG A 226 3.31 12.13 -5.61
C ARG A 226 4.32 12.37 -4.50
N PHE A 227 5.61 12.18 -4.80
CA PHE A 227 6.72 12.55 -3.94
C PHE A 227 6.68 14.05 -3.60
N LEU A 228 6.57 14.91 -4.60
CA LEU A 228 6.52 16.36 -4.38
C LEU A 228 5.30 16.79 -3.54
N ARG A 229 4.14 16.16 -3.76
CA ARG A 229 2.92 16.41 -2.96
C ARG A 229 3.11 16.00 -1.51
N LEU A 230 3.66 14.82 -1.26
CA LEU A 230 3.93 14.33 0.09
C LEU A 230 4.99 15.20 0.79
N ALA A 231 6.08 15.54 0.12
CA ALA A 231 7.12 16.41 0.66
C ALA A 231 6.57 17.79 1.07
N ARG A 232 5.70 18.38 0.25
CA ARG A 232 5.01 19.64 0.60
C ARG A 232 4.11 19.46 1.82
N ALA A 233 3.20 18.49 1.78
CA ALA A 233 2.28 18.24 2.90
C ALA A 233 3.02 17.93 4.21
N ARG A 234 4.18 17.27 4.12
CA ARG A 234 5.01 16.92 5.27
C ARG A 234 5.83 18.09 5.82
N ARG A 235 6.20 19.06 4.98
CA ARG A 235 6.82 20.34 5.39
C ARG A 235 5.82 21.20 6.16
N ASP A 236 4.58 21.23 5.69
CA ASP A 236 3.50 22.02 6.29
C ASP A 236 2.83 21.27 7.47
N TRP A 237 3.24 20.02 7.72
CA TRP A 237 2.69 19.21 8.80
C TRP A 237 3.19 19.71 10.15
N GLN A 238 2.23 20.04 11.00
CA GLN A 238 2.44 20.24 12.42
C GLN A 238 1.80 19.07 13.18
N PRO A 239 2.39 18.63 14.31
CA PRO A 239 1.71 17.71 15.21
C PRO A 239 0.36 18.32 15.58
N ARG A 240 -0.74 17.64 15.23
CA ARG A 240 -2.05 18.03 15.73
C ARG A 240 -2.27 17.30 17.05
N ASP A 241 -2.52 18.06 18.10
CA ASP A 241 -2.81 17.52 19.43
C ASP A 241 -4.02 16.58 19.41
N ARG A 242 -4.00 15.68 20.40
CA ARG A 242 -4.73 14.41 20.53
C ARG A 242 -6.24 14.48 20.32
#